data_AF-A0A3L7W2G9-F1
#
_entry.id   AF-A0A3L7W2G9-F1
#
_cell.length_a   1.000
_cell.length_b   1.000
_cell.length_c   1.000
_cell.angle_alpha   90.00
_cell.angle_beta   90.00
_cell.angle_gamma   90.00
#
_symmetry.space_group_name_H-M   'P 1'
#
loop_
_entity.id
_entity.type
_entity.pdbx_description
1 polymer ?
#
loop_
_entity_poly.entity_id
_entity_poly.type
_entity_poly.pdbx_seq_one_letter_code
_entity_poly.pdbx_strand_id
1 'polypeptide(L)'
;RLTRITIPNSVTSIGDYAFGTNRLTRVTIPDSVTSIGVAAFWNNRLTRVTIPDSVTSIDSWAFASNRLTRVTIPDSVTSIDSWAFASNRLELVTIPDSVTSIGSFAFASNRLRSVTIPDSVTSIVAWAFYKNRLKSVTIPDSVTSIGNYAFENNRLTRVIFLGDAPTEGANVFYGNADLMQVVRQPSATGWGGTWSGVTVVVEI
;
A
#
# COMPACT_ATOMS: atom_id res chain seq x y z
N ARG A 1 -20.25 -21.29 -5.47
CA ARG A 1 -19.13 -20.40 -5.06
C ARG A 1 -18.02 -21.25 -4.47
N LEU A 2 -16.80 -21.13 -5.00
CA LEU A 2 -15.63 -21.89 -4.56
C LEU A 2 -15.19 -21.49 -3.15
N THR A 3 -14.62 -22.43 -2.39
CA THR A 3 -14.08 -22.20 -1.03
C THR A 3 -12.57 -22.40 -0.92
N ARG A 4 -11.99 -23.15 -1.87
CA ARG A 4 -10.55 -23.37 -2.03
C ARG A 4 -10.25 -23.60 -3.51
N ILE A 5 -9.03 -23.29 -3.94
CA ILE A 5 -8.55 -23.66 -5.27
C ILE A 5 -7.03 -23.84 -5.27
N THR A 6 -6.56 -24.81 -6.05
CA THR A 6 -5.16 -24.98 -6.43
C THR A 6 -5.08 -24.76 -7.92
N ILE A 7 -4.33 -23.75 -8.35
CA ILE A 7 -4.15 -23.42 -9.76
C ILE A 7 -3.06 -24.35 -10.34
N PRO A 8 -3.31 -25.04 -11.47
CA PRO A 8 -2.32 -25.94 -12.06
C PRO A 8 -1.06 -25.21 -12.55
N ASN A 9 0.09 -25.87 -12.48
CA ASN A 9 1.40 -25.34 -12.94
C ASN A 9 1.46 -25.04 -14.46
N SER A 10 0.46 -25.44 -15.23
CA SER A 10 0.35 -25.08 -16.65
C SER A 10 -0.24 -23.68 -16.87
N VAL A 11 -0.74 -23.03 -15.82
CA VAL A 11 -1.35 -21.69 -15.91
C VAL A 11 -0.27 -20.63 -15.79
N THR A 12 -0.22 -19.75 -16.79
CA THR A 12 0.72 -18.63 -16.84
C THR A 12 0.09 -17.28 -16.49
N SER A 13 -1.23 -17.16 -16.59
CA SER A 13 -1.96 -15.94 -16.26
C SER A 13 -3.30 -16.25 -15.59
N ILE A 14 -3.70 -15.40 -14.65
CA ILE A 14 -5.03 -15.44 -14.03
C ILE A 14 -5.80 -14.24 -14.56
N GLY A 15 -6.82 -14.51 -15.39
CA GLY A 15 -7.58 -13.45 -16.04
C GLY A 15 -8.42 -12.61 -15.07
N ASP A 16 -8.91 -11.49 -15.59
CA ASP A 16 -9.75 -10.54 -14.87
C ASP A 16 -10.99 -11.24 -14.28
N TYR A 17 -11.30 -10.90 -13.04
CA TYR A 17 -12.44 -11.44 -12.28
C TYR A 17 -12.49 -12.98 -12.14
N ALA A 18 -11.46 -13.73 -12.56
CA ALA A 18 -11.50 -15.19 -12.68
C ALA A 18 -12.01 -15.92 -11.42
N PHE A 19 -11.60 -15.43 -10.24
CA PHE A 19 -12.04 -15.94 -8.95
C PHE A 19 -12.74 -14.87 -8.08
N GLY A 20 -13.13 -13.75 -8.68
CA GLY A 20 -13.85 -12.67 -8.01
C GLY A 20 -15.18 -13.13 -7.42
N THR A 21 -15.61 -12.52 -6.32
CA THR A 21 -16.92 -12.71 -5.67
C THR A 21 -17.23 -14.14 -5.18
N ASN A 22 -16.19 -14.94 -4.91
CA ASN A 22 -16.34 -16.30 -4.40
C ASN A 22 -16.44 -16.36 -2.86
N ARG A 23 -16.10 -17.51 -2.26
CA ARG A 23 -15.97 -17.70 -0.81
C ARG A 23 -14.60 -18.31 -0.49
N LEU A 24 -13.59 -18.05 -1.33
CA LEU A 24 -12.26 -18.64 -1.19
C LEU A 24 -11.66 -18.27 0.15
N THR A 25 -11.23 -19.27 0.91
CA THR A 25 -10.48 -19.11 2.16
C THR A 25 -9.00 -19.36 1.97
N ARG A 26 -8.65 -20.06 0.88
CA ARG A 26 -7.28 -20.39 0.45
C ARG A 26 -7.21 -20.46 -1.08
N VAL A 27 -6.09 -20.00 -1.61
CA VAL A 27 -5.65 -20.19 -2.99
C VAL A 27 -4.19 -20.68 -2.95
N THR A 28 -3.83 -21.59 -3.85
CA THR A 28 -2.44 -21.87 -4.20
C THR A 28 -2.20 -21.38 -5.63
N ILE A 29 -1.32 -20.40 -5.79
CA ILE A 29 -0.89 -19.83 -7.08
C ILE A 29 0.51 -20.41 -7.35
N PRO A 30 0.73 -21.08 -8.49
CA PRO A 30 2.03 -21.65 -8.83
C PRO A 30 2.99 -20.60 -9.40
N ASP A 31 4.29 -20.89 -9.34
CA ASP A 31 5.39 -20.03 -9.84
C ASP A 31 5.42 -19.88 -11.37
N SER A 32 4.54 -20.60 -12.08
CA SER A 32 4.33 -20.40 -13.51
C SER A 32 3.51 -19.14 -13.82
N VAL A 33 2.78 -18.60 -12.85
CA VAL A 33 1.90 -17.44 -13.04
C VAL A 33 2.70 -16.15 -13.06
N THR A 34 2.70 -15.44 -14.17
CA THR A 34 3.40 -14.16 -14.34
C THR A 34 2.48 -12.94 -14.22
N SER A 35 1.15 -13.13 -14.32
CA SER A 35 0.18 -12.04 -14.20
C SER A 35 -1.08 -12.44 -13.44
N ILE A 36 -1.57 -11.49 -12.63
CA ILE A 36 -2.82 -11.58 -11.88
C ILE A 36 -3.68 -10.40 -12.28
N GLY A 37 -4.70 -10.65 -13.10
CA GLY A 37 -5.55 -9.64 -13.70
C GLY A 37 -6.44 -8.89 -12.72
N VAL A 38 -7.14 -7.90 -13.26
CA VAL A 38 -8.02 -6.99 -12.54
C VAL A 38 -9.07 -7.78 -11.75
N ALA A 39 -9.17 -7.50 -10.46
CA ALA A 39 -10.15 -8.12 -9.56
C ALA A 39 -10.11 -9.68 -9.53
N ALA A 40 -9.01 -10.32 -9.94
CA ALA A 40 -8.91 -11.78 -10.05
C ALA A 40 -9.34 -12.53 -8.78
N PHE A 41 -9.01 -12.01 -7.58
CA PHE A 41 -9.41 -12.57 -6.28
C PHE A 41 -10.28 -11.62 -5.44
N TRP A 42 -10.88 -10.61 -6.06
CA TRP A 42 -11.71 -9.61 -5.38
C TRP A 42 -12.88 -10.25 -4.60
N ASN A 43 -13.25 -9.67 -3.45
CA ASN A 43 -14.44 -10.03 -2.67
C ASN A 43 -14.52 -11.52 -2.33
N ASN A 44 -13.50 -12.00 -1.62
CA ASN A 44 -13.36 -13.37 -1.13
C ASN A 44 -13.21 -13.40 0.40
N ARG A 45 -12.74 -14.52 0.96
CA ARG A 45 -12.49 -14.71 2.39
C ARG A 45 -11.04 -15.14 2.65
N LEU A 46 -10.12 -14.82 1.73
CA LEU A 46 -8.72 -15.23 1.83
C LEU A 46 -8.12 -14.62 3.09
N THR A 47 -7.42 -15.44 3.86
CA THR A 47 -6.71 -15.00 5.08
C THR A 47 -5.22 -14.83 4.87
N ARG A 48 -4.70 -15.48 3.83
CA ARG A 48 -3.32 -15.41 3.34
C ARG A 48 -3.31 -15.62 1.83
N VAL A 49 -2.29 -15.06 1.19
CA VAL A 49 -1.90 -15.35 -0.19
C VAL A 49 -0.38 -15.28 -0.25
N THR A 50 0.22 -16.20 -1.02
CA THR A 50 1.62 -16.09 -1.47
C THR A 50 1.54 -15.67 -2.92
N ILE A 51 2.13 -14.52 -3.23
CA ILE A 51 2.25 -14.03 -4.61
C ILE A 51 3.56 -14.61 -5.14
N PRO A 52 3.55 -15.33 -6.27
CA PRO A 52 4.78 -15.92 -6.80
C PRO A 52 5.80 -14.89 -7.28
N ASP A 53 7.09 -15.21 -7.19
CA ASP A 53 8.22 -14.35 -7.60
C ASP A 53 8.28 -14.10 -9.12
N SER A 54 7.44 -14.78 -9.90
CA SER A 54 7.27 -14.56 -11.34
C SER A 54 6.30 -13.40 -11.66
N VAL A 55 5.53 -12.92 -10.68
CA VAL A 55 4.55 -11.86 -10.86
C VAL A 55 5.24 -10.49 -10.87
N THR A 56 5.03 -9.72 -11.94
CA THR A 56 5.65 -8.40 -12.10
C THR A 56 4.74 -7.23 -11.78
N SER A 57 3.41 -7.42 -11.81
CA SER A 57 2.41 -6.41 -11.47
C SER A 57 1.27 -7.00 -10.64
N ILE A 58 0.66 -6.17 -9.80
CA ILE A 58 -0.54 -6.51 -9.05
C ILE A 58 -1.64 -5.55 -9.45
N ASP A 59 -2.53 -6.03 -10.32
CA ASP A 59 -3.52 -5.18 -11.00
C ASP A 59 -4.63 -4.70 -10.06
N SER A 60 -5.40 -3.74 -10.58
CA SER A 60 -6.44 -3.06 -9.81
C SER A 60 -7.43 -4.05 -9.18
N TRP A 61 -7.76 -3.84 -7.91
CA TRP A 61 -8.62 -4.72 -7.09
C TRP A 61 -8.20 -6.19 -6.95
N ALA A 62 -7.04 -6.64 -7.44
CA ALA A 62 -6.67 -8.06 -7.53
C ALA A 62 -6.94 -8.85 -6.25
N PHE A 63 -6.63 -8.29 -5.08
CA PHE A 63 -6.85 -8.90 -3.76
C PHE A 63 -7.76 -8.09 -2.83
N ALA A 64 -8.53 -7.15 -3.37
CA ALA A 64 -9.40 -6.28 -2.59
C ALA A 64 -10.56 -7.02 -1.90
N SER A 65 -11.04 -6.48 -0.79
CA SER A 65 -12.21 -7.00 -0.04
C SER A 65 -12.05 -8.46 0.38
N ASN A 66 -10.91 -8.78 0.98
CA ASN A 66 -10.60 -10.10 1.55
C ASN A 66 -10.46 -10.02 3.09
N ARG A 67 -9.85 -11.04 3.70
CA ARG A 67 -9.54 -11.08 5.13
C ARG A 67 -8.04 -11.26 5.35
N LEU A 68 -7.21 -10.84 4.38
CA LEU A 68 -5.76 -11.02 4.43
C LEU A 68 -5.21 -10.32 5.66
N THR A 69 -4.44 -11.03 6.48
CA THR A 69 -3.77 -10.44 7.66
C THR A 69 -2.31 -10.09 7.39
N ARG A 70 -1.74 -10.72 6.35
CA ARG A 70 -0.38 -10.50 5.85
C ARG A 70 -0.36 -10.73 4.34
N VAL A 71 0.55 -10.05 3.67
CA VAL A 71 0.96 -10.31 2.30
C VAL A 71 2.46 -10.09 2.20
N THR A 72 3.14 -10.99 1.49
CA THR A 72 4.51 -10.79 1.05
C THR A 72 4.43 -10.41 -0.42
N ILE A 73 4.93 -9.23 -0.76
CA ILE A 73 5.02 -8.75 -2.14
C ILE A 73 6.42 -9.09 -2.62
N PRO A 74 6.57 -9.87 -3.71
CA PRO A 74 7.89 -10.31 -4.16
C PRO A 74 8.65 -9.17 -4.85
N ASP A 75 9.99 -9.25 -4.81
CA ASP A 75 10.92 -8.25 -5.37
C ASP A 75 10.83 -8.12 -6.91
N SER A 76 10.09 -9.01 -7.57
CA SER A 76 9.75 -8.94 -8.99
C SER A 76 8.68 -7.89 -9.29
N VAL A 77 7.88 -7.48 -8.29
CA VAL A 77 6.75 -6.57 -8.49
C VAL A 77 7.27 -5.14 -8.64
N THR A 78 6.90 -4.49 -9.73
CA THR A 78 7.29 -3.10 -10.02
C THR A 78 6.14 -2.10 -9.83
N SER A 79 4.88 -2.57 -9.89
CA SER A 79 3.69 -1.75 -9.68
C SER A 79 2.62 -2.45 -8.83
N ILE A 80 1.98 -1.65 -7.97
CA ILE A 80 0.80 -2.05 -7.18
C ILE A 80 -0.33 -1.10 -7.53
N ASP A 81 -1.33 -1.60 -8.25
CA ASP A 81 -2.37 -0.75 -8.82
C ASP A 81 -3.47 -0.36 -7.82
N SER A 82 -4.38 0.48 -8.32
CA SER A 82 -5.46 1.05 -7.52
C SER A 82 -6.29 -0.04 -6.84
N TRP A 83 -6.54 0.15 -5.54
CA TRP A 83 -7.31 -0.77 -4.70
C TRP A 83 -6.73 -2.20 -4.54
N ALA A 84 -5.56 -2.53 -5.07
CA ALA A 84 -5.04 -3.91 -5.14
C ALA A 84 -5.21 -4.72 -3.83
N PHE A 85 -4.93 -4.11 -2.68
CA PHE A 85 -5.05 -4.71 -1.35
C PHE A 85 -6.07 -4.02 -0.42
N ALA A 86 -6.96 -3.21 -0.97
CA ALA A 86 -7.93 -2.44 -0.18
C ALA A 86 -8.91 -3.34 0.59
N SER A 87 -9.43 -2.82 1.71
CA SER A 87 -10.47 -3.47 2.52
C SER A 87 -10.11 -4.88 2.99
N ASN A 88 -8.90 -5.03 3.52
CA ASN A 88 -8.39 -6.25 4.10
C ASN A 88 -8.22 -6.12 5.63
N ARG A 89 -7.43 -7.00 6.24
CA ARG A 89 -7.07 -6.97 7.66
C ARG A 89 -5.55 -6.93 7.84
N LEU A 90 -4.82 -6.41 6.85
CA LEU A 90 -3.36 -6.43 6.84
C LEU A 90 -2.87 -5.66 8.07
N GLU A 91 -2.02 -6.29 8.88
CA GLU A 91 -1.39 -5.63 10.04
C GLU A 91 0.02 -5.14 9.72
N LEU A 92 0.66 -5.79 8.75
CA LEU A 92 1.98 -5.49 8.22
C LEU A 92 1.98 -5.70 6.71
N VAL A 93 2.67 -4.82 6.00
CA VAL A 93 3.07 -5.01 4.61
C VAL A 93 4.53 -4.56 4.46
N THR A 94 5.31 -5.37 3.76
CA THR A 94 6.63 -4.97 3.26
C THR A 94 6.46 -4.72 1.77
N ILE A 95 6.76 -3.49 1.34
CA ILE A 95 6.75 -3.09 -0.07
C ILE A 95 8.21 -3.17 -0.52
N PRO A 96 8.55 -4.00 -1.53
CA PRO A 96 9.94 -4.18 -1.94
C PRO A 96 10.47 -2.99 -2.72
N ASP A 97 11.80 -2.82 -2.72
CA ASP A 97 12.49 -1.70 -3.38
C ASP A 97 12.31 -1.68 -4.91
N SER A 98 11.81 -2.77 -5.50
CA SER A 98 11.42 -2.82 -6.91
C SER A 98 10.17 -2.00 -7.25
N VAL A 99 9.32 -1.69 -6.26
CA VAL A 99 8.04 -1.00 -6.49
C VAL A 99 8.26 0.48 -6.71
N THR A 100 7.98 0.95 -7.91
CA THR A 100 8.12 2.38 -8.28
C THR A 100 6.81 3.15 -8.19
N SER A 101 5.67 2.45 -8.12
CA SER A 101 4.33 3.05 -8.11
C SER A 101 3.37 2.32 -7.17
N ILE A 102 2.67 3.09 -6.33
CA ILE A 102 1.58 2.64 -5.46
C ILE A 102 0.32 3.40 -5.87
N GLY A 103 -0.69 2.68 -6.33
CA GLY A 103 -1.94 3.22 -6.86
C GLY A 103 -2.92 3.73 -5.79
N SER A 104 -3.97 4.41 -6.26
CA SER A 104 -4.98 5.03 -5.41
C SER A 104 -5.68 3.97 -4.58
N PHE A 105 -5.83 4.22 -3.28
CA PHE A 105 -6.43 3.28 -2.32
C PHE A 105 -5.74 1.89 -2.24
N ALA A 106 -4.53 1.68 -2.79
CA ALA A 106 -3.89 0.36 -2.87
C ALA A 106 -3.89 -0.39 -1.54
N PHE A 107 -3.63 0.30 -0.42
CA PHE A 107 -3.61 -0.27 0.93
C PHE A 107 -4.70 0.29 1.85
N ALA A 108 -5.74 0.91 1.29
CA ALA A 108 -6.79 1.57 2.07
C ALA A 108 -7.64 0.59 2.90
N SER A 109 -8.20 1.08 4.01
CA SER A 109 -9.12 0.33 4.89
C SER A 109 -8.54 -1.00 5.40
N ASN A 110 -7.31 -0.95 5.92
CA ASN A 110 -6.61 -2.08 6.50
C ASN A 110 -6.40 -1.88 8.02
N ARG A 111 -5.47 -2.64 8.61
CA ARG A 111 -5.08 -2.54 10.03
C ARG A 111 -3.58 -2.29 10.19
N LEU A 112 -2.94 -1.73 9.16
CA LEU A 112 -1.49 -1.56 9.11
C LEU A 112 -1.05 -0.72 10.30
N ARG A 113 -0.08 -1.23 11.06
CA ARG A 113 0.50 -0.52 12.22
C ARG A 113 1.79 0.21 11.85
N SER A 114 2.47 -0.32 10.84
CA SER A 114 3.66 0.23 10.22
C SER A 114 3.60 -0.02 8.71
N VAL A 115 4.29 0.84 7.97
CA VAL A 115 4.61 0.63 6.56
C VAL A 115 6.04 1.12 6.33
N THR A 116 6.82 0.33 5.60
CA THR A 116 8.09 0.78 5.04
C THR A 116 7.81 1.21 3.61
N ILE A 117 8.04 2.48 3.31
CA ILE A 117 7.95 3.02 1.95
C ILE A 117 9.38 2.92 1.38
N PRO A 118 9.59 2.21 0.27
CA PRO A 118 10.91 2.02 -0.29
C PRO A 118 11.42 3.29 -0.99
N ASP A 119 12.75 3.41 -1.08
CA ASP A 119 13.45 4.57 -1.68
C ASP A 119 13.24 4.68 -3.20
N SER A 120 12.64 3.68 -3.84
CA SER A 120 12.25 3.72 -5.25
C SER A 120 10.90 4.40 -5.50
N VAL A 121 10.09 4.62 -4.46
CA VAL A 121 8.79 5.29 -4.60
C VAL A 121 9.01 6.78 -4.74
N THR A 122 8.49 7.33 -5.84
CA THR A 122 8.58 8.78 -6.14
C THR A 122 7.30 9.54 -5.83
N SER A 123 6.17 8.84 -5.74
CA SER A 123 4.84 9.42 -5.48
C SER A 123 3.99 8.50 -4.61
N ILE A 124 3.36 9.07 -3.59
CA ILE A 124 2.33 8.40 -2.78
C ILE A 124 0.99 8.99 -3.20
N VAL A 125 0.24 8.28 -4.03
CA VAL A 125 -0.98 8.84 -4.61
C VAL A 125 -2.14 8.92 -3.62
N ALA A 126 -3.23 9.56 -4.04
CA ALA A 126 -4.36 9.88 -3.18
C ALA A 126 -4.98 8.63 -2.51
N TRP A 127 -5.28 8.75 -1.22
CA TRP A 127 -5.83 7.69 -0.35
C TRP A 127 -5.02 6.38 -0.26
N ALA A 128 -3.77 6.31 -0.73
CA ALA A 128 -2.98 5.07 -0.78
C ALA A 128 -2.98 4.28 0.55
N PHE A 129 -2.87 4.97 1.69
CA PHE A 129 -2.87 4.40 3.04
C PHE A 129 -4.08 4.86 3.90
N TYR A 130 -5.15 5.33 3.27
CA TYR A 130 -6.37 5.79 3.94
C TYR A 130 -6.95 4.75 4.91
N LYS A 131 -7.39 5.19 6.08
CA LYS A 131 -8.13 4.38 7.07
C LYS A 131 -7.36 3.13 7.51
N ASN A 132 -6.20 3.37 8.10
CA ASN A 132 -5.32 2.35 8.68
C ASN A 132 -5.12 2.58 10.19
N ARG A 133 -4.07 1.99 10.77
CA ARG A 133 -3.70 2.14 12.19
C ARG A 133 -2.24 2.56 12.34
N LEU A 134 -1.69 3.22 11.32
CA LEU A 134 -0.28 3.61 11.29
C LEU A 134 -0.01 4.55 12.45
N LYS A 135 1.01 4.24 13.26
CA LYS A 135 1.47 5.10 14.35
C LYS A 135 2.57 6.05 13.92
N SER A 136 3.41 5.59 13.01
CA SER A 136 4.48 6.37 12.42
C SER A 136 4.69 5.99 10.97
N VAL A 137 5.18 6.95 10.20
CA VAL A 137 5.60 6.75 8.82
C VAL A 137 6.92 7.51 8.61
N THR A 138 7.86 6.87 7.94
CA THR A 138 9.05 7.52 7.39
C THR A 138 8.82 7.67 5.88
N ILE A 139 8.93 8.90 5.40
CA ILE A 139 8.83 9.27 3.99
C ILE A 139 10.27 9.41 3.46
N PRO A 140 10.70 8.56 2.50
CA PRO A 140 12.05 8.65 1.95
C PRO A 140 12.24 9.91 1.12
N ASP A 141 13.50 10.29 0.87
CA ASP A 141 13.87 11.50 0.15
C ASP A 141 13.49 11.47 -1.34
N SER A 142 13.30 10.26 -1.88
CA SER A 142 12.80 9.99 -3.22
C SER A 142 11.36 10.48 -3.47
N VAL A 143 10.56 10.64 -2.41
CA VAL A 143 9.14 11.02 -2.53
C VAL A 143 9.04 12.50 -2.82
N THR A 144 8.59 12.83 -4.03
CA THR A 144 8.43 14.21 -4.51
C THR A 144 6.99 14.72 -4.44
N SER A 145 6.02 13.81 -4.25
CA SER A 145 4.60 14.16 -4.17
C SER A 145 3.82 13.21 -3.26
N ILE A 146 2.90 13.79 -2.48
CA ILE A 146 1.96 13.04 -1.62
C ILE A 146 0.55 13.54 -1.91
N GLY A 147 -0.29 12.66 -2.44
CA GLY A 147 -1.63 12.96 -2.90
C GLY A 147 -2.64 13.19 -1.79
N ASN A 148 -3.82 13.67 -2.19
CA ASN A 148 -4.90 14.02 -1.27
C ASN A 148 -5.24 12.85 -0.35
N TYR A 149 -5.39 13.14 0.95
CA TYR A 149 -5.84 12.16 1.95
C TYR A 149 -4.99 10.87 2.02
N ALA A 150 -3.74 10.88 1.53
CA ALA A 150 -2.91 9.67 1.42
C ALA A 150 -2.78 8.90 2.74
N PHE A 151 -2.73 9.61 3.87
CA PHE A 151 -2.64 9.07 5.22
C PHE A 151 -3.84 9.41 6.11
N GLU A 152 -4.97 9.78 5.51
CA GLU A 152 -6.17 10.15 6.26
C GLU A 152 -6.67 8.98 7.15
N ASN A 153 -7.23 9.34 8.32
CA ASN A 153 -7.84 8.43 9.29
C ASN A 153 -6.91 7.30 9.73
N ASN A 154 -5.67 7.66 10.07
CA ASN A 154 -4.70 6.79 10.72
C ASN A 154 -4.62 7.09 12.23
N ARG A 155 -3.53 6.68 12.88
CA ARG A 155 -3.23 6.95 14.30
C ARG A 155 -1.85 7.57 14.43
N LEU A 156 -1.47 8.39 13.46
CA LEU A 156 -0.11 8.92 13.37
C LEU A 156 0.15 9.82 14.58
N THR A 157 1.29 9.58 15.23
CA THR A 157 1.84 10.46 16.27
C THR A 157 3.18 11.04 15.84
N ARG A 158 3.79 10.49 14.78
CA ARG A 158 5.09 10.90 14.26
C ARG A 158 5.17 10.62 12.76
N VAL A 159 5.54 11.62 11.98
CA VAL A 159 5.93 11.45 10.57
C VAL A 159 7.32 12.04 10.41
N ILE A 160 8.22 11.32 9.76
CA ILE A 160 9.59 11.75 9.47
C ILE A 160 9.75 11.85 7.96
N PHE A 161 10.25 12.97 7.48
CA PHE A 161 10.63 13.18 6.09
C PHE A 161 12.15 13.20 5.97
N LEU A 162 12.69 12.32 5.13
CA LEU A 162 14.12 12.19 4.89
C LEU A 162 14.64 13.16 3.82
N GLY A 163 13.77 13.75 3.00
CA GLY A 163 14.14 14.69 1.94
C GLY A 163 13.43 16.03 2.00
N ASP A 164 13.57 16.77 0.91
CA ASP A 164 12.90 18.06 0.67
C ASP A 164 11.38 17.94 0.79
N ALA A 165 10.71 19.07 1.02
CA ALA A 165 9.26 19.11 1.15
C ALA A 165 8.58 18.60 -0.14
N PRO A 166 7.85 17.47 -0.11
CA PRO A 166 7.13 17.00 -1.27
C PRO A 166 5.95 17.93 -1.58
N THR A 167 5.51 17.91 -2.84
CA THR A 167 4.25 18.55 -3.23
C THR A 167 3.12 17.94 -2.42
N GLU A 168 2.36 18.78 -1.70
CA GLU A 168 1.28 18.35 -0.83
C GLU A 168 -0.07 18.32 -1.55
N GLY A 169 -0.80 17.23 -1.34
CA GLY A 169 -2.22 17.15 -1.61
C GLY A 169 -3.06 17.76 -0.49
N ALA A 170 -4.35 17.92 -0.75
CA ALA A 170 -5.30 18.32 0.27
C ALA A 170 -5.40 17.26 1.38
N ASN A 171 -5.37 17.71 2.65
CA ASN A 171 -5.77 16.91 3.81
C ASN A 171 -4.99 15.59 3.97
N VAL A 172 -3.69 15.56 3.66
CA VAL A 172 -2.84 14.35 3.68
C VAL A 172 -2.97 13.58 5.00
N PHE A 173 -2.97 14.31 6.12
CA PHE A 173 -3.03 13.75 7.47
C PHE A 173 -4.38 13.91 8.17
N TYR A 174 -5.45 14.24 7.46
CA TYR A 174 -6.76 14.46 8.08
C TYR A 174 -7.20 13.27 8.94
N GLY A 175 -7.81 13.52 10.10
CA GLY A 175 -8.24 12.46 11.03
C GLY A 175 -7.13 11.78 11.83
N ASN A 176 -5.88 12.28 11.79
CA ASN A 176 -4.81 11.87 12.71
C ASN A 176 -4.75 12.82 13.91
N ALA A 177 -5.68 12.66 14.86
CA ALA A 177 -5.86 13.60 15.97
C ALA A 177 -4.62 13.80 16.86
N ASP A 178 -3.75 12.79 16.94
CA ASP A 178 -2.54 12.82 17.79
C ASP A 178 -1.27 13.27 17.03
N LEU A 179 -1.37 13.61 15.74
CA LEU A 179 -0.24 14.09 14.94
C LEU A 179 -0.06 15.60 15.13
N MET A 180 0.80 15.97 16.07
CA MET A 180 1.05 17.38 16.40
C MET A 180 2.14 18.01 15.52
N GLN A 181 3.10 17.21 15.07
CA GLN A 181 4.25 17.69 14.31
C GLN A 181 4.73 16.64 13.31
N VAL A 182 5.28 17.13 12.20
CA VAL A 182 6.11 16.35 11.29
C VAL A 182 7.57 16.77 11.46
N VAL A 183 8.46 15.80 11.34
CA VAL A 183 9.90 16.00 11.50
C VAL A 183 10.54 15.96 10.12
N ARG A 184 11.41 16.92 9.81
CA ARG A 184 12.23 16.92 8.58
C ARG A 184 13.72 16.90 8.93
N GLN A 185 14.54 16.31 8.07
CA GLN A 185 15.99 16.29 8.24
C GLN A 185 16.61 17.70 8.14
N PRO A 186 17.71 18.01 8.86
CA PRO A 186 18.37 19.32 8.83
C PRO A 186 18.76 19.81 7.43
N SER A 187 19.15 18.89 6.54
CA SER A 187 19.52 19.13 5.14
C SER A 187 18.32 19.44 4.23
N ALA A 188 17.11 19.07 4.62
CA ALA A 188 15.92 19.19 3.78
C ALA A 188 15.45 20.65 3.61
N THR A 189 15.07 20.99 2.39
CA THR A 189 14.65 22.32 1.94
C THR A 189 13.17 22.33 1.51
N GLY A 190 12.63 23.51 1.16
CA GLY A 190 11.24 23.65 0.71
C GLY A 190 10.16 23.64 1.81
N TRP A 191 10.55 23.48 3.08
CA TRP A 191 9.64 23.42 4.22
C TRP A 191 9.20 24.81 4.71
N GLY A 192 7.89 25.01 4.83
CA GLY A 192 7.30 26.13 5.59
C GLY A 192 7.18 25.81 7.09
N GLY A 193 6.54 26.70 7.85
CA GLY A 193 6.23 26.45 9.27
C GLY A 193 5.21 25.32 9.50
N THR A 194 4.41 25.02 8.48
CA THR A 194 3.46 23.90 8.46
C THR A 194 3.52 23.15 7.14
N TRP A 195 3.17 21.87 7.15
CA TRP A 195 2.96 21.04 5.96
C TRP A 195 1.72 20.17 6.18
N SER A 196 0.78 20.23 5.25
CA SER A 196 -0.57 19.66 5.28
C SER A 196 -1.33 19.97 6.59
N GLY A 197 -1.21 21.21 7.06
CA GLY A 197 -1.83 21.69 8.29
C GLY A 197 -1.17 21.24 9.59
N VAL A 198 -0.01 20.58 9.53
CA VAL A 198 0.73 20.09 10.70
C VAL A 198 2.03 20.89 10.86
N THR A 199 2.41 21.24 12.09
CA THR A 199 3.66 21.97 12.37
C THR A 199 4.88 21.18 11.91
N VAL A 200 5.83 21.86 11.25
CA VAL A 200 7.09 21.26 10.81
C VAL A 200 8.18 21.59 11.83
N VAL A 201 8.91 20.57 12.28
CA VAL A 201 10.09 20.72 13.14
C VAL A 201 11.31 20.07 12.52
N VAL A 202 12.49 20.55 12.89
CA VAL A 202 13.77 19.98 12.43
C VAL A 202 14.15 18.85 13.38
N GLU A 203 14.63 17.73 12.84
CA GLU A 203 15.27 16.69 13.64
C GLU A 203 16.48 17.27 14.40
N ILE A 204 16.50 17.12 15.72
CA ILE A 204 17.55 17.61 16.62
C ILE A 204 18.66 16.57 16.71
#